data_AF-A0A2N6VJW6-F1
#
_entry.id   AF-A0A2N6VJW6-F1
#
_cell.length_a   1.000
_cell.length_b   1.000
_cell.length_c   1.000
_cell.angle_alpha   90.00
_cell.angle_beta   90.00
_cell.angle_gamma   90.00
#
_symmetry.space_group_name_H-M   'P 1'
#
loop_
_entity.id
_entity.type
_entity.pdbx_description
1 polymer ?
#
loop_
_entity_poly.entity_id
_entity_poly.type
_entity_poly.pdbx_seq_one_letter_code
_entity_poly.pdbx_strand_id
1 'polypeptide(L)'
;MHHDPASCAGDHESPLDCAVREGGHALVEQLVASGVTRVFGVPGESYLSVIDGLYDHTDDIEIIVTRQEGGAAMAAAAHGALTGEPGICMVTRGPGATNASIGVHVAKQ
;
A
#
# COMPACT_ATOMS: atom_id res chain seq x y z
N MET A 1 19.25 4.48 15.70
CA MET A 1 20.47 4.93 15.00
C MET A 1 20.06 6.09 14.11
N HIS A 2 20.52 7.29 14.45
CA HIS A 2 20.18 8.53 13.76
C HIS A 2 20.99 8.56 12.45
N HIS A 3 20.33 8.62 11.30
CA HIS A 3 21.04 8.80 10.03
C HIS A 3 21.30 10.30 9.86
N ASP A 4 22.56 10.71 9.98
CA ASP A 4 22.98 12.09 9.79
C ASP A 4 23.24 12.33 8.29
N PRO A 5 22.46 13.21 7.62
CA PRO A 5 22.54 13.43 6.17
C PRO A 5 23.77 14.25 5.75
N ALA A 6 24.59 14.76 6.68
CA ALA A 6 25.70 15.66 6.36
C ALA A 6 27.06 14.97 6.08
N SER A 7 27.17 13.64 6.14
CA SER A 7 28.47 12.96 5.97
C SER A 7 28.87 12.66 4.51
N CYS A 8 27.97 12.89 3.55
CA CYS A 8 28.19 12.57 2.14
C CYS A 8 28.83 13.74 1.37
N ALA A 9 30.08 14.08 1.70
CA ALA A 9 30.92 14.94 0.85
C ALA A 9 32.12 14.12 0.36
N GLY A 10 32.00 13.56 -0.84
CA GLY A 10 33.06 12.75 -1.46
C GLY A 10 32.72 12.28 -2.88
N ASP A 11 32.92 13.16 -3.86
CA ASP A 11 33.38 12.95 -5.25
C ASP A 11 33.12 11.59 -5.96
N HIS A 12 31.86 11.19 -6.18
CA HIS A 12 31.44 10.46 -7.39
C HIS A 12 29.90 10.48 -7.57
N GLU A 13 29.32 11.61 -8.00
CA GLU A 13 27.88 11.65 -8.31
C GLU A 13 27.57 10.91 -9.63
N SER A 14 27.21 9.63 -9.48
CA SER A 14 26.43 8.88 -10.45
C SER A 14 24.95 9.29 -10.32
N PRO A 15 24.16 9.46 -11.41
CA PRO A 15 22.74 9.82 -11.35
C PRO A 15 21.83 8.80 -10.62
N LEU A 16 22.40 7.73 -10.07
CA LEU A 16 21.73 6.62 -9.40
C LEU A 16 21.73 6.70 -7.88
N ASP A 17 22.32 7.73 -7.26
CA ASP A 17 22.28 7.95 -5.80
C ASP A 17 20.97 8.61 -5.32
N CYS A 18 19.87 8.31 -6.01
CA CYS A 18 18.53 8.49 -5.45
C CYS A 18 18.39 7.48 -4.32
N ALA A 19 18.48 7.94 -3.06
CA ALA A 19 18.40 7.14 -1.84
C ALA A 19 17.54 5.88 -2.02
N VAL A 20 18.07 4.70 -1.69
CA VAL A 20 17.38 3.41 -1.83
C VAL A 20 15.97 3.52 -1.24
N ARG A 21 14.97 3.70 -2.11
CA ARG A 21 13.57 3.82 -1.69
C ARG A 21 13.06 2.43 -1.38
N GLU A 22 12.48 2.26 -0.19
CA GLU A 22 11.83 1.00 0.14
C GLU A 22 10.65 0.78 -0.80
N GLY A 23 10.55 -0.44 -1.37
CA GLY A 23 9.54 -0.74 -2.39
C GLY A 23 8.10 -0.52 -1.93
N GLY A 24 7.85 -0.62 -0.62
CA GLY A 24 6.54 -0.33 -0.04
C GLY A 24 6.15 1.14 -0.10
N HIS A 25 7.09 2.05 0.20
CA HIS A 25 6.86 3.50 0.05
C HIS A 25 6.66 3.88 -1.41
N ALA A 26 7.51 3.35 -2.30
CA ALA A 26 7.37 3.58 -3.73
C ALA A 26 6.00 3.11 -4.27
N LEU A 27 5.48 1.99 -3.77
CA LEU A 27 4.13 1.52 -4.11
C LEU A 27 3.06 2.53 -3.69
N VAL A 28 3.13 3.05 -2.46
CA VAL A 28 2.14 4.00 -1.94
C VAL A 28 2.19 5.33 -2.68
N GLU A 29 3.39 5.86 -2.96
CA GLU A 29 3.57 7.06 -3.78
C GLU A 29 2.89 6.91 -5.15
N GLN A 30 2.99 5.73 -5.78
CA GLN A 30 2.31 5.46 -7.05
C GLN A 30 0.78 5.36 -6.91
N LEU A 31 0.27 4.84 -5.79
CA LEU A 31 -1.17 4.84 -5.52
C LEU A 31 -1.70 6.27 -5.38
N VAL A 32 -1.01 7.11 -4.61
CA VAL A 32 -1.34 8.55 -4.46
C VAL A 32 -1.30 9.26 -5.81
N ALA A 33 -0.22 9.06 -6.59
CA ALA A 33 -0.08 9.66 -7.92
C ALA A 33 -1.17 9.18 -8.90
N SER A 34 -1.73 7.99 -8.68
CA SER A 34 -2.85 7.44 -9.47
C SER A 34 -4.22 7.94 -8.99
N GLY A 35 -4.28 8.80 -7.96
CA GLY A 35 -5.50 9.36 -7.41
C GLY A 35 -6.29 8.39 -6.51
N VAL A 36 -5.64 7.33 -6.01
CA VAL A 36 -6.27 6.47 -4.99
C VAL A 36 -6.44 7.27 -3.71
N THR A 37 -7.65 7.27 -3.16
CA THR A 37 -7.99 7.98 -1.92
C THR A 37 -8.32 7.03 -0.76
N ARG A 38 -8.49 5.73 -1.03
CA ARG A 38 -8.91 4.74 -0.03
C ARG A 38 -8.34 3.35 -0.26
N VAL A 39 -7.93 2.71 0.84
CA VAL A 39 -7.47 1.32 0.88
C VAL A 39 -8.24 0.54 1.95
N PHE A 40 -8.63 -0.70 1.65
CA PHE A 40 -9.27 -1.60 2.61
C PHE A 40 -8.32 -2.75 2.95
N GLY A 41 -8.18 -3.09 4.23
CA GLY A 41 -7.21 -4.12 4.57
C GLY A 41 -7.17 -4.61 6.01
N VAL A 42 -6.45 -5.71 6.20
CA VAL A 42 -6.07 -6.23 7.51
C VAL A 42 -4.56 -6.07 7.64
N PRO A 43 -4.06 -5.24 8.57
CA PRO A 43 -2.62 -5.06 8.81
C PRO A 43 -1.92 -6.38 9.12
N GLY A 44 -0.70 -6.57 8.61
CA GLY A 44 0.12 -7.74 8.92
C GLY A 44 1.58 -7.57 8.55
N GLU A 45 2.44 -8.36 9.19
CA GLU A 45 3.91 -8.19 9.15
C GLU A 45 4.54 -8.32 7.75
N SER A 46 3.85 -8.96 6.81
CA SER A 46 4.45 -9.29 5.51
C SER A 46 4.50 -8.12 4.52
N TYR A 47 3.89 -6.99 4.85
CA TYR A 47 3.89 -5.78 4.03
C TYR A 47 4.10 -4.50 4.87
N LEU A 48 4.90 -4.59 5.94
CA LEU A 48 5.14 -3.46 6.85
C LEU A 48 5.61 -2.18 6.14
N SER A 49 6.53 -2.28 5.18
CA SER A 49 7.00 -1.11 4.43
C SER A 49 5.90 -0.41 3.61
N VAL A 50 4.82 -1.11 3.26
CA VAL A 50 3.64 -0.49 2.63
C VAL A 50 2.76 0.15 3.70
N ILE A 51 2.63 -0.47 4.88
CA ILE A 51 1.89 0.12 6.01
C ILE A 51 2.58 1.41 6.47
N ASP A 52 3.91 1.42 6.55
CA ASP A 52 4.70 2.61 6.87
C ASP A 52 4.53 3.68 5.79
N GLY A 53 4.61 3.32 4.51
CA GLY A 53 4.33 4.26 3.41
C GLY A 53 2.91 4.84 3.43
N LEU A 54 1.90 4.04 3.79
CA LEU A 54 0.52 4.48 3.95
C LEU A 54 0.36 5.41 5.16
N TYR A 55 1.12 5.16 6.23
CA TYR A 55 1.15 6.03 7.41
C TYR A 55 1.73 7.41 7.08
N ASP A 56 2.73 7.48 6.20
CA ASP A 56 3.30 8.76 5.73
C ASP A 56 2.34 9.56 4.84
N HIS A 57 1.33 8.92 4.25
CA HIS A 57 0.37 9.52 3.31
C HIS A 57 -1.07 9.50 3.84
N THR A 58 -1.27 9.60 5.17
CA THR A 58 -2.63 9.58 5.76
C THR A 58 -3.51 10.76 5.36
N ASP A 59 -2.90 11.86 4.91
CA ASP A 59 -3.63 13.02 4.39
C ASP A 59 -4.15 12.79 2.95
N ASP A 60 -3.56 11.82 2.21
CA ASP A 60 -3.90 11.50 0.83
C ASP A 60 -4.75 10.21 0.71
N ILE A 61 -4.43 9.18 1.50
CA ILE A 61 -5.09 7.86 1.47
C ILE A 61 -5.68 7.51 2.83
N GLU A 62 -6.99 7.30 2.85
CA GLU A 62 -7.69 6.76 4.01
C GLU A 62 -7.53 5.22 4.07
N ILE A 63 -7.06 4.72 5.22
CA ILE A 63 -6.94 3.28 5.47
C ILE A 63 -8.16 2.80 6.25
N ILE A 64 -9.01 1.99 5.61
CA ILE A 64 -10.14 1.30 6.24
C ILE A 64 -9.69 -0.06 6.73
N VAL A 65 -9.37 -0.12 8.03
CA VAL A 65 -8.99 -1.38 8.69
C VAL A 65 -10.22 -2.26 8.88
N THR A 66 -10.17 -3.49 8.36
CA THR A 66 -11.21 -4.50 8.55
C THR A 66 -10.80 -5.53 9.59
N ARG A 67 -11.78 -6.28 10.11
CA ARG A 67 -11.53 -7.37 11.06
C ARG A 67 -11.06 -8.66 10.38
N GLN A 68 -11.41 -8.84 9.10
CA GLN A 68 -11.18 -10.06 8.32
C GLN A 68 -10.89 -9.70 6.86
N GLU A 69 -10.02 -10.48 6.20
CA GLU A 69 -9.54 -10.21 4.85
C GLU A 69 -10.64 -10.34 3.79
N GLY A 70 -11.55 -11.30 3.97
CA GLY A 70 -12.72 -11.42 3.10
C GLY A 70 -13.59 -10.15 3.12
N GLY A 71 -13.72 -9.51 4.29
CA GLY A 71 -14.41 -8.22 4.42
C GLY A 71 -13.69 -7.09 3.69
N ALA A 72 -12.36 -7.04 3.77
CA ALA A 72 -11.55 -6.05 3.01
C ALA A 72 -11.73 -6.23 1.50
N ALA A 73 -11.65 -7.46 1.01
CA ALA A 73 -11.76 -7.75 -0.42
C ALA A 73 -13.16 -7.41 -0.98
N MET A 74 -14.22 -7.74 -0.23
CA MET A 74 -15.59 -7.38 -0.62
C MET A 74 -15.83 -5.86 -0.59
N ALA A 75 -15.28 -5.15 0.40
CA ALA A 75 -15.38 -3.71 0.48
C ALA A 75 -14.65 -3.02 -0.68
N ALA A 76 -13.45 -3.48 -1.03
CA ALA A 76 -12.71 -2.99 -2.19
C ALA A 76 -13.47 -3.23 -3.51
N ALA A 77 -14.02 -4.44 -3.71
CA ALA A 77 -14.81 -4.76 -4.89
C ALA A 77 -16.07 -3.88 -4.99
N ALA A 78 -16.80 -3.69 -3.88
CA ALA A 78 -17.96 -2.82 -3.82
C ALA A 78 -17.60 -1.35 -4.08
N HIS A 79 -16.48 -0.87 -3.54
CA HIS A 79 -16.00 0.49 -3.80
C HIS A 79 -15.80 0.72 -5.30
N GLY A 80 -15.10 -0.19 -5.98
CA GLY A 80 -14.89 -0.05 -7.42
C GLY A 80 -16.18 -0.13 -8.24
N ALA A 81 -17.10 -1.03 -7.88
CA ALA A 81 -18.38 -1.15 -8.55
C ALA A 81 -19.29 0.09 -8.38
N LEU A 82 -19.25 0.73 -7.21
CA LEU A 82 -20.15 1.86 -6.89
C LEU A 82 -19.61 3.22 -7.31
N THR A 83 -18.29 3.38 -7.38
CA THR A 83 -17.64 4.67 -7.65
C THR A 83 -17.07 4.76 -9.06
N GLY A 84 -16.71 3.62 -9.67
CA GLY A 84 -15.89 3.59 -10.88
C GLY A 84 -14.40 3.82 -10.63
N GLU A 85 -13.97 4.02 -9.39
CA GLU A 85 -12.56 4.17 -8.99
C GLU A 85 -11.92 2.80 -8.69
N PRO A 86 -10.59 2.66 -8.73
CA PRO A 86 -9.94 1.40 -8.37
C PRO A 86 -10.19 1.00 -6.91
N GLY A 87 -10.75 -0.20 -6.69
CA GLY A 87 -10.89 -0.79 -5.36
C GLY A 87 -9.58 -1.44 -4.88
N ILE A 88 -8.96 -0.90 -3.83
CA ILE A 88 -7.67 -1.41 -3.32
C ILE A 88 -7.87 -2.29 -2.07
N CYS A 89 -7.43 -3.54 -2.16
CA CYS A 89 -7.42 -4.50 -1.06
C CYS A 89 -5.98 -4.85 -0.67
N MET A 90 -5.61 -4.62 0.60
CA MET A 90 -4.29 -4.92 1.16
C MET A 90 -4.38 -5.93 2.29
N VAL A 91 -3.76 -7.10 2.12
CA VAL A 91 -3.76 -8.20 3.10
C VAL A 91 -2.40 -8.86 3.16
N THR A 92 -2.10 -9.48 4.31
CA THR A 92 -0.84 -10.19 4.51
C THR A 92 -0.73 -11.46 3.64
N ARG A 93 0.49 -11.95 3.43
CA ARG A 93 0.74 -13.22 2.73
C ARG A 93 0.19 -14.41 3.51
N GLY A 94 0.10 -15.57 2.86
CA GLY A 94 -0.36 -16.81 3.50
C GLY A 94 -1.86 -16.76 3.76
N PRO A 95 -2.34 -16.95 5.01
CA PRO A 95 -3.77 -17.03 5.30
C PRO A 95 -4.54 -15.78 4.88
N GLY A 96 -3.94 -14.59 4.97
CA GLY A 96 -4.61 -13.35 4.59
C GLY A 96 -4.96 -13.30 3.10
N ALA A 97 -4.00 -13.63 2.25
CA ALA A 97 -4.20 -13.72 0.80
C ALA A 97 -5.24 -14.78 0.42
N THR A 98 -5.23 -15.95 1.06
CA THR A 98 -6.24 -17.00 0.79
C THR A 98 -7.63 -16.62 1.29
N ASN A 99 -7.74 -15.93 2.43
CA ASN A 99 -9.03 -15.44 2.93
C ASN A 99 -9.63 -14.33 2.03
N ALA A 100 -8.78 -13.52 1.39
CA ALA A 100 -9.19 -12.47 0.46
C ALA A 100 -9.53 -12.99 -0.95
N SER A 101 -9.09 -14.20 -1.34
CA SER A 101 -9.10 -14.64 -2.73
C SER A 101 -10.49 -14.73 -3.35
N ILE A 102 -11.52 -14.99 -2.56
CA ILE A 102 -12.91 -14.99 -3.04
C ILE A 102 -13.33 -13.61 -3.59
N GLY A 103 -12.80 -12.52 -3.02
CA GLY A 103 -13.08 -11.17 -3.51
C GLY A 103 -12.53 -10.90 -4.91
N VAL A 104 -11.45 -11.58 -5.32
CA VAL A 104 -10.94 -11.51 -6.70
C VAL A 104 -11.93 -12.11 -7.69
N HIS A 105 -12.57 -13.23 -7.32
CA HIS A 105 -13.63 -13.81 -8.14
C HIS A 105 -14.81 -12.84 -8.25
N VAL A 106 -15.25 -12.26 -7.13
CA VAL A 106 -16.36 -11.28 -7.12
C VAL A 106 -16.04 -10.05 -7.96
N ALA A 107 -14.84 -9.49 -7.87
CA ALA A 107 -14.44 -8.31 -8.64
C ALA A 107 -14.39 -8.54 -10.15
N LYS A 108 -14.35 -9.80 -10.60
CA LYS A 108 -14.33 -10.17 -12.03
C LYS A 108 -15.74 -10.28 -12.63
N GLN A 109 -16.76 -10.46 -11.80
CA GLN A 109 -18.14 -10.70 -12.24
C GLN A 109 -18.84 -9.40 -12.63
#